data_AF-A0A063YNF9-F1
#
_entry.id   AF-A0A063YNF9-F1
#
_cell.length_a   1.000
_cell.length_b   1.000
_cell.length_c   1.000
_cell.angle_alpha   90.00
_cell.angle_beta   90.00
_cell.angle_gamma   90.00
#
_symmetry.space_group_name_H-M   'P 1'
#
loop_
_entity.id
_entity.type
_entity.pdbx_description
1 polymer ?
#
loop_
_entity_poly.entity_id
_entity_poly.type
_entity_poly.pdbx_seq_one_letter_code
_entity_poly.pdbx_strand_id
1 'polypeptide(L)'
;MQLSASRMRFVRAYLHEKQEAFLDGFVHAFEFFGGVPTEGVFDNLKTAVVKIVQGRDRLEQDAFLALQAHYLFKAEFCNIRSGNEKGRVEGTVGYVRRNAFVPLPDVQSLEELNAYLLDWCLREAEEKTVPFTKETVAQMWAKEKGYLHHTRQV
;
A
#
# COMPACT_ATOMS: atom_id res chain seq x y z
N MET A 1 1.22 -0.86 0.92
CA MET A 1 0.35 0.30 1.25
C MET A 1 -0.04 0.24 2.73
N GLN A 2 -0.38 1.36 3.37
CA GLN A 2 -0.88 1.35 4.75
C GLN A 2 -2.02 2.37 4.91
N LEU A 3 -3.13 1.96 5.51
CA LEU A 3 -4.22 2.87 5.88
C LEU A 3 -3.79 3.79 7.04
N SER A 4 -4.27 5.03 7.01
CA SER A 4 -3.81 6.05 7.96
C SER A 4 -4.44 5.91 9.34
N ALA A 5 -5.73 5.58 9.43
CA ALA A 5 -6.44 5.54 10.71
C ALA A 5 -6.21 4.22 11.45
N SER A 6 -6.45 3.08 10.80
CA SER A 6 -6.25 1.76 11.41
C SER A 6 -4.80 1.33 11.48
N ARG A 7 -3.91 1.93 10.68
CA ARG A 7 -2.55 1.42 10.43
C ARG A 7 -2.51 0.07 9.74
N MET A 8 -3.62 -0.42 9.19
CA MET A 8 -3.66 -1.68 8.44
C MET A 8 -2.67 -1.64 7.28
N ARG A 9 -1.77 -2.60 7.24
CA ARG A 9 -0.77 -2.73 6.17
C ARG A 9 -1.19 -3.77 5.16
N PHE A 10 -0.79 -3.49 3.93
CA PHE A 10 -0.79 -4.44 2.84
C PHE A 10 0.61 -4.48 2.24
N VAL A 11 1.15 -5.68 2.09
CA VAL A 11 2.47 -5.92 1.53
C VAL A 11 2.35 -6.97 0.43
N ARG A 12 2.97 -6.67 -0.71
CA ARG A 12 3.07 -7.58 -1.85
C ARG A 12 4.46 -7.47 -2.48
N ALA A 13 5.02 -8.61 -2.82
CA ALA A 13 6.32 -8.73 -3.49
C ALA A 13 6.13 -8.83 -5.00
N TYR A 14 7.07 -8.21 -5.72
CA TYR A 14 7.16 -8.22 -7.17
C TYR A 14 8.61 -8.45 -7.59
N LEU A 15 8.83 -9.07 -8.75
CA LEU A 15 10.17 -9.29 -9.31
C LEU A 15 10.78 -8.02 -9.93
N HIS A 16 9.98 -6.98 -10.14
CA HIS A 16 10.40 -5.73 -10.76
C HIS A 16 9.64 -4.52 -10.20
N GLU A 17 10.22 -3.34 -10.38
CA GLU A 17 9.67 -2.06 -9.91
C GLU A 17 9.05 -1.19 -11.02
N LYS A 18 8.64 -1.81 -12.13
CA LYS A 18 7.99 -1.14 -13.27
C LYS A 18 6.57 -0.67 -12.94
N GLN A 19 6.01 0.18 -13.81
CA GLN A 19 4.66 0.73 -13.64
C GLN A 19 3.60 -0.35 -13.47
N GLU A 20 3.66 -1.46 -14.19
CA GLU A 20 2.65 -2.51 -14.13
C GLU A 20 2.56 -3.10 -12.71
N ALA A 21 3.70 -3.35 -12.07
CA ALA A 21 3.75 -3.78 -10.67
C ALA A 21 3.26 -2.69 -9.72
N PHE A 22 3.51 -1.42 -10.04
CA PHE A 22 3.01 -0.31 -9.24
C PHE A 22 1.48 -0.23 -9.28
N LEU A 23 0.86 -0.27 -10.47
CA LEU A 23 -0.60 -0.23 -10.64
C LEU A 23 -1.29 -1.47 -10.07
N ASP A 24 -0.74 -2.66 -10.33
CA ASP A 24 -1.22 -3.94 -9.78
C ASP A 24 -1.22 -3.93 -8.25
N GLY A 25 -0.21 -3.30 -7.66
CA GLY A 25 -0.12 -3.11 -6.22
C GLY A 25 -1.29 -2.32 -5.62
N PHE A 26 -1.88 -1.36 -6.34
CA PHE A 26 -3.10 -0.67 -5.89
C PHE A 26 -4.31 -1.56 -5.97
N VAL A 27 -4.49 -2.26 -7.09
CA VAL A 27 -5.64 -3.16 -7.31
C VAL A 27 -5.73 -4.16 -6.17
N HIS A 28 -4.65 -4.89 -5.90
CA HIS A 28 -4.63 -5.86 -4.82
C HIS A 28 -4.71 -5.25 -3.43
N ALA A 29 -4.17 -4.05 -3.22
CA ALA A 29 -4.32 -3.35 -1.94
C ALA A 29 -5.79 -3.01 -1.67
N PHE A 30 -6.51 -2.49 -2.66
CA PHE A 30 -7.91 -2.13 -2.51
C PHE A 30 -8.81 -3.36 -2.32
N GLU A 31 -8.53 -4.44 -3.04
CA GLU A 31 -9.17 -5.74 -2.81
C GLU A 31 -8.94 -6.22 -1.37
N PHE A 32 -7.68 -6.20 -0.92
CA PHE A 32 -7.31 -6.62 0.43
C PHE A 32 -7.99 -5.76 1.51
N PHE A 33 -7.99 -4.43 1.35
CA PHE A 33 -8.63 -3.53 2.30
C PHE A 33 -10.17 -3.66 2.32
N GLY A 34 -10.75 -4.25 1.27
CA GLY A 34 -12.20 -4.35 1.08
C GLY A 34 -12.84 -3.02 0.68
N GLY A 35 -12.06 -2.11 0.11
CA GLY A 35 -12.49 -0.77 -0.27
C GLY A 35 -11.33 0.15 -0.64
N VAL A 36 -11.68 1.33 -1.16
CA VAL A 36 -10.74 2.33 -1.65
C VAL A 36 -10.72 3.54 -0.71
N PRO A 37 -9.55 3.98 -0.22
CA PRO A 37 -9.42 5.24 0.49
C PRO A 37 -9.64 6.42 -0.46
N THR A 38 -10.27 7.49 0.00
CA THR A 38 -10.51 8.70 -0.82
C THR A 38 -9.22 9.36 -1.28
N GLU A 39 -8.19 9.34 -0.42
CA GLU A 39 -6.90 9.98 -0.68
C GLU A 39 -5.75 9.08 -0.24
N GLY A 40 -4.67 9.08 -1.02
CA GLY A 40 -3.43 8.37 -0.73
C GLY A 40 -2.23 9.31 -0.81
N VAL A 41 -1.40 9.29 0.23
CA VAL A 41 -0.12 10.03 0.25
C VAL A 41 1.00 9.07 -0.08
N PHE A 42 1.74 9.37 -1.13
CA PHE A 42 2.84 8.55 -1.62
C PHE A 42 4.15 9.32 -1.48
N ASP A 43 5.15 8.63 -0.92
CA ASP A 43 6.52 9.16 -0.92
C ASP A 43 7.00 9.36 -2.35
N ASN A 44 8.00 10.21 -2.54
CA ASN A 44 8.54 10.55 -3.84
C ASN A 44 9.13 9.29 -4.48
N LEU A 45 8.28 8.60 -5.23
CA LEU A 45 8.62 7.37 -5.92
C LEU A 45 9.83 7.67 -6.81
N LYS A 46 10.69 6.67 -7.04
CA LYS A 46 11.91 6.81 -7.86
C LYS A 46 11.60 7.59 -9.15
N THR A 47 12.63 8.21 -9.73
CA THR A 47 12.57 9.01 -10.97
C THR A 47 11.66 8.41 -12.07
N ALA A 48 11.53 7.08 -12.14
CA ALA A 48 10.57 6.39 -13.00
C ALA A 48 9.11 6.81 -12.75
N VAL A 49 8.59 6.77 -11.52
CA VAL A 49 7.20 7.19 -11.25
C VAL A 49 7.05 8.71 -11.25
N VAL A 50 8.12 9.46 -10.97
CA VAL A 50 8.12 10.90 -11.26
C VAL A 50 7.89 11.16 -12.76
N LYS A 51 8.39 10.31 -13.68
CA LYS A 51 8.08 10.44 -15.11
C LYS A 51 6.62 10.13 -15.44
N ILE A 52 6.02 9.16 -14.73
CA ILE A 52 4.59 8.80 -14.80
C ILE A 52 3.73 9.99 -14.33
N VAL A 53 4.11 10.64 -13.23
CA VAL A 53 3.29 11.68 -12.57
C VAL A 53 3.56 13.08 -13.14
N GLN A 54 4.79 13.38 -13.59
CA GLN A 54 5.20 14.69 -14.13
C GLN A 54 5.27 14.74 -15.67
N GLY A 55 4.75 13.71 -16.37
CA GLY A 55 4.39 13.81 -17.79
C GLY A 55 5.55 13.82 -18.78
N ARG A 56 6.61 13.03 -18.55
CA ARG A 56 7.61 12.77 -19.61
C ARG A 56 7.29 11.53 -20.45
N ASP A 57 6.43 10.64 -19.97
CA ASP A 57 5.87 9.52 -20.73
C ASP A 57 4.34 9.53 -20.61
N ARG A 58 3.67 9.88 -21.72
CA ARG A 58 2.23 10.16 -21.74
C ARG A 58 1.39 8.92 -21.48
N LEU A 59 1.83 7.76 -21.96
CA LEU A 59 1.10 6.50 -21.80
C LEU A 59 1.06 6.06 -20.34
N GLU A 60 2.19 6.20 -19.63
CA GLU A 60 2.25 5.84 -18.23
C GLU A 60 1.37 6.78 -17.39
N GLN A 61 1.40 8.08 -17.66
CA GLN A 61 0.54 9.05 -16.98
C GLN A 61 -0.95 8.73 -17.18
N ASP A 62 -1.35 8.43 -18.41
CA ASP A 62 -2.74 8.11 -18.75
C ASP A 62 -3.22 6.84 -18.02
N ALA A 63 -2.38 5.82 -17.89
CA ALA A 63 -2.71 4.60 -17.16
C ALA A 63 -2.93 4.85 -15.66
N PHE A 64 -2.11 5.70 -15.03
CA PHE A 64 -2.30 6.05 -13.63
C PHE A 64 -3.55 6.91 -13.41
N LEU A 65 -3.79 7.89 -14.29
CA LEU A 65 -5.02 8.71 -14.24
C LEU A 65 -6.27 7.86 -14.46
N ALA A 66 -6.22 6.87 -15.36
CA ALA A 66 -7.30 5.91 -15.56
C ALA A 66 -7.57 5.09 -14.29
N LEU A 67 -6.53 4.64 -13.59
CA LEU A 67 -6.66 3.94 -12.31
C LEU A 67 -7.33 4.83 -11.25
N GLN A 68 -6.89 6.09 -11.12
CA GLN A 68 -7.48 7.06 -10.20
C GLN A 68 -8.95 7.32 -10.51
N ALA A 69 -9.31 7.46 -11.79
CA ALA A 69 -10.69 7.66 -12.23
C ALA A 69 -11.56 6.42 -12.00
N HIS A 70 -11.01 5.22 -12.20
CA HIS A 70 -11.71 3.96 -11.99
C HIS A 70 -12.06 3.72 -10.52
N TYR A 71 -11.08 3.91 -9.63
CA TYR A 71 -11.25 3.68 -8.19
C TYR A 71 -11.70 4.92 -7.41
N LEU A 72 -11.80 6.08 -8.07
CA LEU A 72 -12.21 7.37 -7.48
C LEU A 72 -11.36 7.78 -6.28
N PHE A 73 -10.04 7.69 -6.40
CA PHE A 73 -9.11 8.14 -5.36
C PHE A 73 -8.15 9.22 -5.86
N LYS A 74 -7.75 10.10 -4.95
CA LYS A 74 -6.74 11.12 -5.17
C LYS A 74 -5.38 10.65 -4.66
N ALA A 75 -4.35 10.73 -5.48
CA ALA A 75 -2.98 10.51 -5.08
C ALA A 75 -2.25 11.84 -4.89
N GLU A 76 -1.68 12.06 -3.71
CA GLU A 76 -0.78 13.17 -3.43
C GLU A 76 0.64 12.65 -3.28
N PHE A 77 1.57 13.27 -4.00
CA PHE A 77 2.98 12.92 -3.97
C PHE A 77 3.75 13.98 -3.21
N CYS A 78 4.49 13.56 -2.18
CA CYS A 78 5.25 14.47 -1.33
C CYS A 78 6.36 15.17 -2.14
N ASN A 79 6.52 16.49 -1.96
CA ASN A 79 7.62 17.25 -2.55
C ASN A 79 8.97 16.78 -1.98
N ILE A 80 10.04 16.83 -2.80
CA ILE A 80 11.42 16.37 -2.53
C ILE A 80 12.01 16.86 -1.17
N ARG A 81 11.45 17.91 -0.56
CA ARG A 81 11.98 18.57 0.66
C ARG A 81 11.21 18.27 1.96
N SER A 82 10.23 17.37 1.97
CA SER A 82 9.44 17.06 3.17
C SER A 82 9.95 15.81 3.93
N GLY A 83 11.02 15.99 4.72
CA GLY A 83 11.69 14.89 5.44
C GLY A 83 10.83 14.13 6.47
N ASN A 84 9.71 14.70 6.94
CA ASN A 84 8.85 14.07 7.97
C ASN A 84 8.00 12.91 7.43
N GLU A 85 7.61 12.93 6.15
CA GLU A 85 6.71 11.92 5.58
C GLU A 85 7.48 10.70 5.06
N LYS A 86 8.71 10.93 4.60
CA LYS A 86 9.67 9.90 4.16
C LYS A 86 9.94 8.86 5.26
N GLY A 87 10.01 9.28 6.52
CA GLY A 87 10.23 8.40 7.67
C GLY A 87 9.14 7.33 7.85
N ARG A 88 7.90 7.58 7.39
CA ARG A 88 6.78 6.63 7.57
C ARG A 88 6.83 5.48 6.56
N VAL A 89 7.20 5.76 5.31
CA VAL A 89 7.32 4.74 4.25
C VAL A 89 8.61 3.94 4.38
N GLU A 90 9.76 4.61 4.55
CA GLU A 90 11.04 3.92 4.81
C GLU A 90 10.97 3.10 6.10
N GLY A 91 10.31 3.64 7.13
CA GLY A 91 10.02 2.92 8.37
C GLY A 91 9.20 1.66 8.14
N THR A 92 8.19 1.72 7.26
CA THR A 92 7.32 0.56 6.96
C THR A 92 8.06 -0.53 6.20
N VAL A 93 8.79 -0.20 5.13
CA VAL A 93 9.56 -1.20 4.38
C VAL A 93 10.63 -1.84 5.27
N GLY A 94 11.35 -1.03 6.05
CA GLY A 94 12.32 -1.53 7.02
C GLY A 94 11.69 -2.42 8.09
N TYR A 95 10.49 -2.05 8.56
CA TYR A 95 9.73 -2.83 9.53
C TYR A 95 9.35 -4.21 8.97
N VAL A 96 8.76 -4.26 7.77
CA VAL A 96 8.40 -5.53 7.11
C VAL A 96 9.63 -6.42 6.94
N ARG A 97 10.75 -5.88 6.46
CA ARG A 97 12.00 -6.65 6.31
C ARG A 97 12.50 -7.27 7.61
N ARG A 98 12.29 -6.60 8.76
CA ARG A 98 12.75 -7.09 10.07
C ARG A 98 11.76 -8.01 10.77
N ASN A 99 10.48 -8.00 10.39
CA ASN A 99 9.42 -8.70 11.13
C ASN A 99 8.70 -9.77 10.29
N ALA A 100 8.64 -9.63 8.97
CA ALA A 100 8.05 -10.62 8.07
C ALA A 100 9.09 -11.60 7.52
N PHE A 101 10.34 -11.15 7.37
CA PHE A 101 11.43 -11.93 6.77
C PHE A 101 12.46 -12.42 7.80
N VAL A 102 12.09 -12.43 9.09
CA VAL A 102 12.94 -12.94 10.17
C VAL A 102 12.12 -13.88 11.08
N PRO A 103 12.37 -15.20 11.06
CA PRO A 103 13.25 -15.90 10.12
C PRO A 103 12.77 -15.75 8.68
N LEU A 104 13.67 -15.99 7.71
CA LEU A 104 13.28 -15.96 6.29
C LEU A 104 12.17 -17.00 6.05
N PRO A 105 11.09 -16.63 5.36
CA PRO A 105 10.04 -17.58 5.03
C PRO A 105 10.57 -18.65 4.09
N ASP A 106 10.22 -19.90 4.36
CA ASP A 106 10.49 -21.03 3.48
C ASP A 106 9.35 -21.12 2.45
N VAL A 107 9.59 -20.56 1.27
CA VAL A 107 8.63 -20.46 0.16
C VAL A 107 9.33 -20.75 -1.16
N GLN A 108 8.63 -21.40 -2.09
CA GLN A 108 9.20 -21.88 -3.34
C GLN A 108 8.79 -21.04 -4.56
N SER A 109 7.85 -20.11 -4.39
CA SER A 109 7.34 -19.27 -5.46
C SER A 109 6.98 -17.85 -4.98
N LEU A 110 6.84 -16.92 -5.94
CA LEU A 110 6.35 -15.57 -5.66
C LEU A 110 4.90 -15.59 -5.15
N GLU A 111 4.08 -16.53 -5.66
CA GLU A 111 2.71 -16.76 -5.23
C GLU A 111 2.67 -17.13 -3.73
N GLU A 112 3.48 -18.11 -3.32
CA GLU A 112 3.61 -18.53 -1.92
C GLU A 112 4.14 -17.42 -1.04
N LEU A 113 5.13 -16.65 -1.51
CA LEU A 113 5.62 -15.49 -0.78
C LEU A 113 4.51 -14.45 -0.55
N ASN A 114 3.70 -14.19 -1.57
CA ASN A 114 2.61 -13.22 -1.45
C ASN A 114 1.48 -13.73 -0.55
N ALA A 115 1.15 -15.02 -0.58
CA ALA A 115 0.23 -15.64 0.36
C ALA A 115 0.74 -15.54 1.81
N TYR A 116 2.03 -15.83 2.02
CA TYR A 116 2.68 -15.67 3.32
C TYR A 116 2.63 -14.22 3.82
N LEU A 117 2.94 -13.24 2.96
CA LEU A 117 2.93 -11.82 3.34
C LEU A 117 1.52 -11.30 3.67
N LEU A 118 0.50 -11.80 2.97
CA LEU A 118 -0.90 -11.51 3.27
C LEU A 118 -1.29 -12.02 4.66
N ASP A 119 -1.00 -13.29 4.96
CA ASP A 119 -1.25 -13.87 6.27
C ASP A 119 -0.49 -13.14 7.38
N TRP A 120 0.77 -12.80 7.12
CA TRP A 120 1.57 -11.99 8.06
C TRP A 120 0.93 -10.63 8.35
N CYS A 121 0.41 -9.93 7.33
CA CYS A 121 -0.28 -8.65 7.53
C CYS A 121 -1.52 -8.80 8.42
N LEU A 122 -2.31 -9.88 8.24
CA LEU A 122 -3.49 -10.15 9.05
C LEU A 122 -3.13 -10.49 10.50
N ARG A 123 -2.13 -11.35 10.72
CA ARG A 123 -1.66 -11.67 12.08
C ARG A 123 -1.10 -10.47 12.81
N GLU A 124 -0.29 -9.66 12.12
CA GLU A 124 0.26 -8.43 12.70
C GLU A 124 -0.85 -7.45 13.10
N ALA A 125 -1.93 -7.39 12.31
CA ALA A 125 -3.07 -6.54 12.62
C ALA A 125 -3.80 -6.96 13.90
N GLU A 126 -3.86 -8.25 14.20
CA GLU A 126 -4.44 -8.76 15.46
C GLU A 126 -3.54 -8.50 16.67
N GLU A 127 -2.22 -8.57 16.49
CA GLU A 127 -1.25 -8.44 17.58
C GLU A 127 -0.93 -6.99 17.96
N LYS A 128 -0.96 -6.07 16.99
CA LYS A 128 -0.54 -4.68 17.23
C LYS A 128 -1.72 -3.77 17.56
N THR A 129 -1.46 -2.85 18.47
CA THR A 129 -2.40 -1.78 18.84
C THR A 129 -2.12 -0.50 18.07
N VAL A 130 -3.17 0.22 17.68
CA VAL A 130 -3.02 1.55 17.07
C VAL A 130 -2.52 2.53 18.13
N PRO A 131 -1.47 3.34 17.84
CA PRO A 131 -0.95 4.32 18.81
C PRO A 131 -2.04 5.22 19.39
N PHE A 132 -1.94 5.50 20.69
CA PHE A 132 -2.91 6.33 21.42
C PHE A 132 -4.33 5.75 21.51
N THR A 133 -4.50 4.48 21.16
CA THR A 133 -5.76 3.73 21.35
C THR A 133 -5.50 2.46 22.16
N LYS A 134 -6.57 1.79 22.61
CA LYS A 134 -6.51 0.43 23.19
C LYS A 134 -6.88 -0.67 22.20
N GLU A 135 -7.18 -0.29 20.96
CA GLU A 135 -7.71 -1.20 19.96
C GLU A 135 -6.59 -1.75 19.08
N THR A 136 -6.76 -3.01 18.66
CA THR A 136 -5.87 -3.62 17.69
C THR A 136 -6.03 -2.95 16.33
N VAL A 137 -5.02 -3.09 15.48
CA VAL A 137 -5.08 -2.65 14.08
C VAL A 137 -6.25 -3.33 13.37
N ALA A 138 -6.51 -4.62 13.65
CA ALA A 138 -7.65 -5.36 13.11
C ALA A 138 -9.01 -4.77 13.55
N GLN A 139 -9.17 -4.44 14.83
CA GLN A 139 -10.38 -3.80 15.35
C GLN A 139 -10.62 -2.42 14.73
N MET A 140 -9.56 -1.61 14.63
CA MET A 140 -9.65 -0.30 13.99
C MET A 140 -9.90 -0.40 12.49
N TRP A 141 -9.32 -1.40 11.82
CA TRP A 141 -9.54 -1.64 10.40
C TRP A 141 -10.99 -2.03 10.11
N ALA A 142 -11.60 -2.87 10.95
CA ALA A 142 -13.02 -3.20 10.84
C ALA A 142 -13.92 -1.96 10.89
N LYS A 143 -13.56 -0.96 11.71
CA LYS A 143 -14.25 0.35 11.75
C LYS A 143 -13.94 1.20 10.52
N GLU A 144 -12.68 1.28 10.11
CA GLU A 144 -12.24 2.09 8.96
C GLU A 144 -12.88 1.63 7.65
N LYS A 145 -13.19 0.33 7.49
CA LYS A 145 -13.88 -0.20 6.30
C LYS A 145 -15.19 0.55 5.97
N GLY A 146 -15.92 1.01 6.98
CA GLY A 146 -17.16 1.80 6.77
C GLY A 146 -16.95 3.18 6.14
N TYR A 147 -15.70 3.65 6.07
CA TYR A 147 -15.32 4.93 5.48
C TYR A 147 -14.63 4.78 4.12
N LEU A 148 -14.34 3.54 3.70
CA LEU A 148 -13.77 3.27 2.39
C LEU A 148 -14.87 3.22 1.33
N HIS A 149 -14.59 3.73 0.13
CA HIS A 149 -15.51 3.60 -0.98
C HIS A 149 -15.52 2.16 -1.49
N HIS A 150 -16.69 1.64 -1.87
CA HIS A 150 -16.79 0.30 -2.44
C HIS A 150 -16.05 0.22 -3.77
N THR A 151 -15.32 -0.87 -3.97
CA THR A 151 -14.78 -1.22 -5.28
C THR A 151 -15.95 -1.51 -6.20
N ARG A 152 -16.09 -0.72 -7.28
CA ARG A 152 -17.03 -1.06 -8.34
C ARG A 152 -16.44 -2.27 -9.08
N GLN A 153 -16.93 -3.46 -8.79
CA GLN A 153 -16.68 -4.61 -9.65
C GLN A 153 -17.38 -4.32 -10.99
N VAL A 154 -16.61 -4.38 -12.08
CA VAL A 154 -17.16 -4.41 -13.45
C VAL A 154 -17.45 -5.86 -13.79
#